data_AF-A0A432W642-F1
#
_entry.id   AF-A0A432W642-F1
#
_cell.length_a   1.000
_cell.length_b   1.000
_cell.length_c   1.000
_cell.angle_alpha   90.00
_cell.angle_beta   90.00
_cell.angle_gamma   90.00
#
_symmetry.space_group_name_H-M   'P 1'
#
loop_
_entity.id
_entity.type
_entity.pdbx_description
1 polymer ?
#
loop_
_entity_poly.entity_id
_entity_poly.type
_entity_poly.pdbx_seq_one_letter_code
_entity_poly.pdbx_strand_id
1 'polypeptide(L)'
;MKSSVSLFWLAILVVLVSQFNFLLNAQVLYGAYLTLSGVLLGLVLGFGLYLFKKHKNQQSMYVLEEDGRRDPWYKQVFQTEWVFTLSIVLGMIATSMLNNKLVVFDVYEQNFQVIGQGEHFYRASQYQYIVLEQGSAQVKYLSDQNIAVGESVTATLRRGPLGFPVLLSVQPEAAN
;
A
#
# COMPACT_ATOMS: atom_id res chain seq x y z
N MET A 1 6.61 26.82 -15.76
CA MET A 1 5.82 26.42 -14.57
C MET A 1 6.74 25.68 -13.61
N LYS A 2 7.10 26.26 -12.46
CA LYS A 2 7.77 25.52 -11.37
C LYS A 2 6.69 24.76 -10.59
N SER A 3 6.44 23.50 -10.95
CA SER A 3 5.77 22.58 -10.03
C SER A 3 6.84 22.08 -9.08
N SER A 4 7.15 22.85 -8.05
CA SER A 4 7.96 22.36 -6.95
C SER A 4 7.08 21.42 -6.13
N VAL A 5 7.28 20.11 -6.32
CA VAL A 5 6.73 19.10 -5.42
C VAL A 5 7.08 19.53 -3.99
N SER A 6 6.08 19.78 -3.15
CA SER A 6 6.37 20.26 -1.81
C SER A 6 6.97 19.13 -0.96
N LEU A 7 8.01 19.44 -0.19
CA LEU A 7 8.58 18.50 0.80
C LEU A 7 7.52 18.04 1.81
N PHE A 8 6.57 18.93 2.12
CA PHE A 8 5.43 18.64 2.96
C PHE A 8 4.52 17.56 2.35
N TRP A 9 4.19 17.66 1.05
CA TRP A 9 3.42 16.65 0.35
C TRP A 9 4.14 15.30 0.30
N LEU A 10 5.46 15.29 0.07
CA LEU A 10 6.25 14.06 0.11
C LEU A 10 6.22 13.40 1.50
N ALA A 11 6.34 14.18 2.58
CA ALA A 11 6.24 13.67 3.93
C ALA A 11 4.88 13.02 4.21
N ILE A 12 3.79 13.68 3.80
CA ILE A 12 2.43 13.12 3.88
C ILE A 12 2.34 11.81 3.11
N LEU A 13 2.90 11.77 1.90
CA LEU A 13 2.85 10.60 1.04
C LEU A 13 3.61 9.41 1.63
N VAL A 14 4.78 9.64 2.23
CA VAL A 14 5.55 8.60 2.93
C VAL A 14 4.74 8.03 4.10
N VAL A 15 4.16 8.89 4.93
CA VAL A 15 3.31 8.47 6.05
C VAL A 15 2.11 7.67 5.54
N LEU A 16 1.45 8.15 4.50
CA LEU A 16 0.29 7.49 3.92
C LEU A 16 0.64 6.11 3.36
N VAL A 17 1.71 5.99 2.57
CA VAL A 17 2.16 4.71 2.02
C VAL A 17 2.54 3.73 3.13
N SER A 18 3.20 4.20 4.20
CA SER A 18 3.52 3.36 5.36
C SER A 18 2.27 2.85 6.07
N GLN A 19 1.26 3.70 6.27
CA GLN A 19 -0.01 3.33 6.90
C GLN A 19 -0.79 2.33 6.03
N PHE A 20 -0.88 2.56 4.72
CA PHE A 20 -1.54 1.65 3.78
C PHE A 20 -0.81 0.31 3.65
N ASN A 21 0.53 0.32 3.67
CA ASN A 21 1.30 -0.92 3.70
C ASN A 21 0.95 -1.78 4.93
N PHE A 22 0.84 -1.16 6.10
CA PHE A 22 0.43 -1.87 7.31
C PHE A 22 -1.02 -2.36 7.21
N LEU A 23 -1.95 -1.49 6.83
CA LEU A 23 -3.38 -1.81 6.79
C LEU A 23 -3.76 -2.87 5.76
N LEU A 24 -3.15 -2.84 4.58
CA LEU A 24 -3.53 -3.71 3.46
C LEU A 24 -2.61 -4.93 3.32
N ASN A 25 -1.33 -4.77 3.63
CA ASN A 25 -0.28 -5.71 3.23
C ASN A 25 0.61 -6.19 4.38
N ALA A 26 0.30 -5.90 5.66
CA ALA A 26 1.10 -6.38 6.80
C ALA A 26 1.23 -7.90 6.84
N GLN A 27 0.13 -8.60 6.54
CA GLN A 27 0.03 -10.06 6.52
C GLN A 27 0.47 -10.68 5.19
N VAL A 28 1.00 -9.89 4.26
CA VAL A 28 1.46 -10.36 2.96
C VAL A 28 2.97 -10.51 3.00
N LEU A 29 3.47 -11.69 2.68
CA LEU A 29 4.91 -11.91 2.51
C LEU A 29 5.42 -10.99 1.40
N TYR A 30 6.51 -10.26 1.66
CA TYR A 30 7.02 -9.24 0.75
C TYR A 30 5.99 -8.13 0.46
N GLY A 31 5.07 -7.85 1.40
CA GLY A 31 4.01 -6.85 1.27
C GLY A 31 4.50 -5.44 0.93
N ALA A 32 5.73 -5.07 1.34
CA ALA A 32 6.37 -3.83 0.93
C ALA A 32 6.53 -3.72 -0.60
N TYR A 33 6.92 -4.81 -1.27
CA TYR A 33 7.06 -4.85 -2.73
C TYR A 33 5.69 -4.80 -3.42
N LEU A 34 4.65 -5.42 -2.83
CA LEU A 34 3.28 -5.30 -3.32
C LEU A 34 2.75 -3.85 -3.19
N THR A 35 3.07 -3.18 -2.09
CA THR A 35 2.75 -1.76 -1.92
C THR A 35 3.50 -0.91 -2.95
N LEU A 36 4.79 -1.15 -3.16
CA LEU A 36 5.59 -0.43 -4.16
C LEU A 36 5.05 -0.61 -5.58
N SER A 37 4.62 -1.81 -5.95
CA SER A 37 3.99 -2.03 -7.26
C SER A 37 2.68 -1.24 -7.41
N GLY A 38 1.88 -1.16 -6.34
CA GLY A 38 0.69 -0.30 -6.28
C GLY A 38 1.01 1.19 -6.43
N VAL A 39 2.07 1.67 -5.76
CA VAL A 39 2.56 3.06 -5.90
C VAL A 39 2.97 3.34 -7.34
N LEU A 40 3.74 2.45 -7.98
CA LEU A 40 4.16 2.60 -9.37
C LEU A 40 2.95 2.65 -10.32
N LEU A 41 1.97 1.76 -10.13
CA LEU A 41 0.76 1.72 -10.93
C LEU A 41 -0.04 3.02 -10.80
N GLY A 42 -0.16 3.55 -9.58
CA GLY A 42 -0.78 4.84 -9.32
C GLY A 42 -0.03 6.03 -9.90
N LEU A 43 1.31 6.01 -9.89
CA LEU A 43 2.12 7.04 -10.55
C LEU A 43 1.92 7.05 -12.07
N VAL A 44 1.87 5.87 -12.70
CA VAL A 44 1.59 5.73 -14.14
C VAL A 44 0.20 6.30 -14.47
N LEU A 45 -0.81 5.96 -13.67
CA LEU A 45 -2.17 6.48 -13.85
C LEU A 45 -2.24 8.00 -13.66
N GLY A 46 -1.62 8.53 -12.61
CA GLY A 46 -1.54 9.96 -12.34
C GLY A 46 -0.85 10.73 -13.47
N PHE A 47 0.24 10.17 -14.01
CA PHE A 47 0.95 10.76 -15.15
C PHE A 47 0.09 10.72 -16.43
N GLY A 48 -0.63 9.63 -16.68
CA GLY A 48 -1.58 9.53 -17.79
C GLY A 48 -2.68 10.58 -17.71
N LEU A 49 -3.28 10.77 -16.52
CA LEU A 49 -4.28 11.82 -16.28
C LEU A 49 -3.70 13.22 -16.46
N TYR A 50 -2.45 13.45 -16.04
CA TYR A 50 -1.75 14.71 -16.25
C TYR A 50 -1.57 15.03 -17.74
N LEU A 51 -1.10 14.05 -18.54
CA LEU A 51 -0.97 14.21 -19.99
C LEU A 51 -2.32 14.44 -20.68
N PHE A 52 -3.35 13.70 -20.28
CA PHE A 52 -4.71 13.87 -20.79
C PHE A 52 -5.24 15.28 -20.52
N LYS A 53 -5.06 15.79 -19.29
CA LYS A 53 -5.43 17.18 -18.93
C LYS A 53 -4.65 18.18 -19.76
N LYS A 54 -3.33 18.01 -19.89
CA LYS A 54 -2.46 18.91 -20.67
C LYS A 54 -2.92 18.97 -22.13
N HIS A 55 -3.20 17.83 -22.73
CA HIS A 55 -3.69 17.74 -24.10
C HIS A 55 -5.04 18.44 -24.28
N LYS A 56 -6.01 18.16 -23.40
CA LYS A 56 -7.33 18.82 -23.42
C LYS A 56 -7.22 20.35 -23.25
N ASN A 57 -6.33 20.81 -22.36
CA ASN A 57 -6.16 22.23 -22.08
C ASN A 57 -5.53 22.99 -23.26
N GLN A 58 -4.65 22.34 -24.03
CA GLN A 58 -4.11 22.90 -25.27
C GLN A 58 -5.18 23.08 -26.35
N GLN A 59 -6.16 22.18 -26.42
CA GLN A 59 -7.28 22.31 -27.36
C GLN A 59 -8.25 23.43 -26.97
N SER A 60 -8.48 23.65 -25.67
CA SER A 60 -9.37 24.72 -25.19
C SER A 60 -8.77 26.13 -25.25
N MET A 61 -7.43 26.25 -25.36
CA MET A 61 -6.74 27.55 -25.46
C MET A 61 -7.08 28.32 -26.76
N TYR A 62 -7.63 27.64 -27.77
CA TYR A 62 -8.03 28.25 -29.04
C TYR A 62 -9.44 28.87 -29.02
N VAL A 63 -10.19 28.78 -27.91
CA VAL A 63 -11.63 29.13 -27.89
C VAL A 63 -11.97 30.29 -26.95
N LEU A 64 -11.09 30.70 -26.03
CA LEU A 64 -11.37 31.79 -25.08
C LEU A 64 -10.12 32.63 -24.79
N GLU A 65 -10.08 33.87 -25.28
CA GLU A 65 -9.31 34.95 -24.63
C GLU A 65 -9.96 35.22 -23.26
N GLU A 66 -9.54 34.48 -22.24
CA GLU A 66 -9.90 34.74 -20.84
C GLU A 66 -8.90 35.73 -20.22
N ASP A 67 -9.44 36.80 -19.65
CA ASP A 67 -8.76 37.89 -18.94
C ASP A 67 -7.62 37.38 -18.04
N GLY A 68 -6.38 37.82 -18.31
CA GLY A 68 -5.13 37.22 -17.83
C GLY A 68 -4.81 37.37 -16.34
N ARG A 69 -5.80 37.69 -15.50
CA ARG A 69 -5.61 38.02 -14.08
C ARG A 69 -6.06 36.95 -13.10
N ARG A 70 -6.86 35.95 -13.48
CA ARG A 70 -7.28 34.85 -12.58
C ARG A 70 -7.67 33.60 -13.35
N ASP A 71 -6.92 32.51 -13.15
CA ASP A 71 -7.41 31.18 -13.51
C ASP A 71 -8.69 30.88 -12.71
N PRO A 72 -9.81 30.54 -13.35
CA PRO A 72 -11.05 30.25 -12.64
C PRO A 72 -10.88 29.06 -11.67
N TRP A 73 -11.53 29.15 -10.51
CA TRP A 73 -11.38 28.21 -9.39
C TRP A 73 -11.53 26.73 -9.79
N TYR A 74 -12.39 26.41 -10.75
CA TYR A 74 -12.59 25.04 -11.24
C TYR A 74 -11.40 24.49 -12.06
N LYS A 75 -10.53 25.36 -12.62
CA LYS A 75 -9.24 24.96 -13.23
C LYS A 75 -8.17 24.69 -12.17
N GLN A 76 -8.32 25.26 -10.96
CA GLN A 76 -7.41 25.11 -9.82
C GLN A 76 -7.64 23.83 -9.00
N VAL A 77 -8.85 23.23 -9.03
CA VAL A 77 -9.20 22.01 -8.25
C VAL A 77 -8.34 20.80 -8.65
N PHE A 78 -7.80 20.78 -9.86
CA PHE A 78 -6.77 19.81 -10.27
C PHE A 78 -5.39 20.25 -9.78
N GLN A 79 -5.21 20.36 -8.47
CA GLN A 79 -3.90 20.42 -7.85
C GLN A 79 -3.19 19.09 -8.14
N THR A 80 -2.13 19.16 -8.95
CA THR A 80 -1.43 17.98 -9.50
C THR A 80 -1.05 16.98 -8.40
N GLU A 81 -0.63 17.49 -7.25
CA GLU A 81 -0.29 16.71 -6.05
C GLU A 81 -1.42 15.80 -5.56
N TRP A 82 -2.66 16.31 -5.43
CA TRP A 82 -3.79 15.52 -4.95
C TRP A 82 -4.23 14.44 -5.94
N VAL A 83 -4.11 14.72 -7.24
CA VAL A 83 -4.39 13.73 -8.30
C VAL A 83 -3.39 12.59 -8.20
N PHE A 84 -2.10 12.89 -8.01
CA PHE A 84 -1.08 11.87 -7.78
C PHE A 84 -1.33 11.08 -6.50
N THR A 85 -1.64 11.75 -5.38
CA THR A 85 -1.98 11.07 -4.12
C THR A 85 -3.14 10.10 -4.31
N LEU A 86 -4.24 10.55 -4.92
CA LEU A 86 -5.43 9.73 -5.12
C LEU A 86 -5.15 8.55 -6.07
N SER A 87 -4.36 8.78 -7.13
CA SER A 87 -3.95 7.73 -8.06
C SER A 87 -3.08 6.67 -7.37
N ILE A 88 -2.14 7.08 -6.52
CA ILE A 88 -1.28 6.19 -5.72
C ILE A 88 -2.12 5.36 -4.75
N VAL A 89 -3.05 5.98 -4.03
CA VAL A 89 -3.98 5.28 -3.13
C VAL A 89 -4.79 4.23 -3.88
N LEU A 90 -5.38 4.60 -5.02
CA LEU A 90 -6.13 3.66 -5.87
C LEU A 90 -5.24 2.52 -6.38
N GLY A 91 -4.01 2.81 -6.78
CA GLY A 91 -3.04 1.80 -7.22
C GLY A 91 -2.74 0.78 -6.13
N MET A 92 -2.46 1.24 -4.90
CA MET A 92 -2.22 0.36 -3.75
C MET A 92 -3.45 -0.48 -3.40
N ILE A 93 -4.64 0.13 -3.35
CA ILE A 93 -5.88 -0.60 -3.07
C ILE A 93 -6.11 -1.66 -4.16
N ALA A 94 -5.93 -1.31 -5.44
CA ALA A 94 -6.13 -2.23 -6.54
C ALA A 94 -5.18 -3.42 -6.48
N THR A 95 -3.87 -3.21 -6.28
CA THR A 95 -2.90 -4.31 -6.21
C THR A 95 -3.14 -5.20 -4.98
N SER A 96 -3.41 -4.61 -3.82
CA SER A 96 -3.76 -5.37 -2.62
C SER A 96 -5.03 -6.20 -2.80
N MET A 97 -6.11 -5.61 -3.33
CA MET A 97 -7.36 -6.34 -3.59
C MET A 97 -7.15 -7.46 -4.60
N LEU A 98 -6.38 -7.21 -5.66
CA LEU A 98 -6.13 -8.19 -6.71
C LEU A 98 -5.28 -9.35 -6.19
N ASN A 99 -4.31 -9.08 -5.30
CA ASN A 99 -3.55 -10.14 -4.63
C ASN A 99 -4.38 -10.92 -3.59
N ASN A 100 -5.34 -10.27 -2.94
CA ASN A 100 -6.19 -10.91 -1.93
C ASN A 100 -7.39 -11.68 -2.51
N LYS A 101 -7.69 -11.54 -3.80
CA LYS A 101 -8.76 -12.30 -4.46
C LYS A 101 -8.51 -13.80 -4.33
N LEU A 102 -9.56 -14.52 -3.95
CA LEU A 102 -9.60 -15.98 -3.86
C LEU A 102 -9.39 -16.59 -5.25
N VAL A 103 -8.18 -17.08 -5.49
CA VAL A 103 -7.91 -18.11 -6.49
C VAL A 103 -7.50 -19.35 -5.71
N VAL A 104 -8.11 -20.48 -6.04
CA VAL A 104 -8.15 -21.73 -5.25
C VAL A 104 -6.81 -22.50 -5.27
N PHE A 105 -5.71 -21.89 -5.72
CA PHE A 105 -4.48 -22.63 -5.96
C PHE A 105 -3.37 -22.21 -4.98
N ASP A 106 -2.87 -23.22 -4.27
CA ASP A 106 -1.71 -23.22 -3.37
C ASP A 106 -1.91 -22.56 -2.00
N VAL A 107 -2.65 -23.27 -1.13
CA VAL A 107 -2.49 -23.16 0.33
C VAL A 107 -1.37 -24.10 0.74
N TYR A 108 -0.40 -23.60 1.49
CA TYR A 108 0.72 -24.38 1.99
C TYR A 108 1.13 -23.92 3.38
N GLU A 109 1.79 -24.81 4.11
CA GLU A 109 2.30 -24.52 5.45
C GLU A 109 3.80 -24.25 5.39
N GLN A 110 4.24 -23.34 6.24
CA GLN A 110 5.63 -22.94 6.29
C GLN A 110 6.00 -22.51 7.71
N ASN A 111 7.15 -22.98 8.19
CA ASN A 111 7.62 -22.67 9.54
C ASN A 111 8.33 -21.32 9.56
N PHE A 112 7.99 -20.51 10.55
CA PHE A 112 8.58 -19.21 10.82
C PHE A 112 9.10 -19.16 12.26
N GLN A 113 10.04 -18.26 12.51
CA GLN A 113 10.44 -17.88 13.86
C GLN A 113 9.86 -16.52 14.21
N VAL A 114 9.44 -16.34 15.45
CA VAL A 114 9.03 -15.04 15.96
C VAL A 114 10.26 -14.23 16.35
N ILE A 115 10.55 -13.16 15.61
CA ILE A 115 11.72 -12.30 15.87
C ILE A 115 11.39 -11.04 16.65
N GLY A 116 10.11 -10.71 16.78
CA GLY A 116 9.69 -9.53 17.50
C GLY A 116 8.19 -9.45 17.70
N GLN A 117 7.80 -8.54 18.57
CA GLN A 117 6.43 -8.20 18.87
C GLN A 117 6.30 -6.69 18.95
N GLY A 118 5.13 -6.18 18.62
CA GLY A 118 4.87 -4.76 18.66
C GLY A 118 3.39 -4.45 18.68
N GLU A 119 3.11 -3.16 18.81
CA GLU A 119 1.75 -2.65 18.90
C GLU A 119 1.52 -1.65 17.77
N HIS A 120 0.36 -1.74 17.16
CA HIS A 120 -0.07 -0.79 16.16
C HIS A 120 -1.34 -0.10 16.63
N PHE A 121 -1.28 1.23 16.67
CA PHE A 121 -2.42 2.06 17.01
C PHE A 121 -3.15 2.45 15.74
N TYR A 122 -4.42 2.04 15.64
CA TYR A 122 -5.31 2.51 14.59
C TYR A 122 -6.57 3.12 15.20
N ARG A 123 -6.77 4.41 14.90
CA ARG A 123 -7.81 5.28 15.51
C ARG A 123 -7.67 5.37 17.04
N ALA A 124 -8.26 4.43 17.77
CA ALA A 124 -8.23 4.35 19.24
C ALA A 124 -8.10 2.90 19.74
N SER A 125 -7.88 1.95 18.84
CA SER A 125 -7.69 0.54 19.15
C SER A 125 -6.21 0.18 19.00
N GLN A 126 -5.71 -0.57 19.97
CA GLN A 126 -4.36 -1.11 19.98
C GLN A 126 -4.41 -2.55 19.49
N TYR A 127 -3.67 -2.84 18.44
CA TYR A 127 -3.55 -4.18 17.89
C TYR A 127 -2.16 -4.70 18.14
N GLN A 128 -2.05 -5.86 18.78
CA GLN A 128 -0.80 -6.56 18.92
C GLN A 128 -0.47 -7.29 17.63
N TYR A 129 0.80 -7.21 17.24
CA TYR A 129 1.31 -7.97 16.11
C TYR A 129 2.64 -8.60 16.46
N ILE A 130 2.87 -9.77 15.88
CA ILE A 130 4.15 -10.46 15.90
C ILE A 130 4.83 -10.30 14.54
N VAL A 131 6.15 -10.29 14.56
CA VAL A 131 6.98 -10.28 13.35
C VAL A 131 7.55 -11.68 13.17
N LEU A 132 7.16 -12.30 12.07
CA LEU A 132 7.59 -13.63 11.67
C LEU A 132 8.73 -13.50 10.66
N GLU A 133 9.77 -14.30 10.85
CA GLU A 133 10.91 -14.38 9.94
C GLU A 133 11.17 -15.81 9.49
N GLN A 134 11.54 -15.94 8.23
CA GLN A 134 12.08 -17.17 7.67
C GLN A 134 13.12 -16.83 6.61
N GLY A 135 14.40 -17.07 6.93
CA GLY A 135 15.50 -16.68 6.07
C GLY A 135 15.49 -15.17 5.83
N SER A 136 15.32 -14.74 4.57
CA SER A 136 15.22 -13.32 4.19
C SER A 136 13.79 -12.77 4.19
N ALA A 137 12.78 -13.60 4.43
CA ALA A 137 11.38 -13.19 4.37
C ALA A 137 10.90 -12.75 5.76
N GLN A 138 10.27 -11.58 5.84
CA GLN A 138 9.62 -11.07 7.04
C GLN A 138 8.16 -10.72 6.76
N VAL A 139 7.28 -11.03 7.70
CA VAL A 139 5.84 -10.72 7.62
C VAL A 139 5.30 -10.37 9.00
N LYS A 140 4.29 -9.49 9.05
CA LYS A 140 3.63 -9.11 10.31
C LYS A 140 2.31 -9.86 10.41
N TYR A 141 2.06 -10.47 11.55
CA TYR A 141 0.79 -11.13 11.84
C TYR A 141 0.10 -10.43 13.00
N LEU A 142 -1.16 -10.04 12.78
CA LEU A 142 -2.01 -9.55 13.87
C LEU A 142 -2.45 -10.78 14.66
N SER A 143 -1.98 -10.88 15.90
CA SER A 143 -2.19 -12.03 16.76
C SER A 143 -2.75 -11.56 18.08
N ASP A 144 -3.86 -12.15 18.50
CA ASP A 144 -4.37 -12.03 19.87
C ASP A 144 -3.73 -13.09 20.80
N GLN A 145 -2.91 -13.98 20.23
CA GLN A 145 -2.20 -15.03 20.98
C GLN A 145 -0.87 -14.50 21.51
N ASN A 146 -0.58 -14.87 22.76
CA ASN A 146 0.65 -14.50 23.44
C ASN A 146 1.77 -15.47 23.03
N ILE A 147 2.37 -15.23 21.87
CA ILE A 147 3.47 -16.02 21.30
C ILE A 147 4.77 -15.32 21.63
N ALA A 148 5.71 -16.03 22.26
CA ALA A 148 6.95 -15.43 22.71
C ALA A 148 7.96 -15.24 21.56
N VAL A 149 8.79 -14.20 21.69
CA VAL A 149 9.93 -14.00 20.78
C VAL A 149 10.89 -15.18 20.93
N GLY A 150 11.30 -15.77 19.81
CA GLY A 150 12.13 -16.97 19.74
C GLY A 150 11.35 -18.28 19.54
N GLU A 151 10.01 -18.26 19.63
CA GLU A 151 9.20 -19.45 19.34
C GLU A 151 9.12 -19.74 17.84
N SER A 152 9.10 -21.03 17.51
CA SER A 152 8.79 -21.52 16.17
C SER A 152 7.28 -21.64 16.01
N VAL A 153 6.77 -21.18 14.87
CA VAL A 153 5.34 -21.23 14.55
C VAL A 153 5.15 -21.79 13.14
N THR A 154 4.11 -22.60 12.97
CA THR A 154 3.66 -23.05 11.66
C THR A 154 2.63 -22.07 11.15
N ALA A 155 2.91 -21.45 10.00
CA ALA A 155 1.99 -20.53 9.37
C ALA A 155 1.38 -21.11 8.11
N THR A 156 0.07 -20.94 7.98
CA THR A 156 -0.68 -21.29 6.77
C THR A 156 -0.68 -20.09 5.83
N LEU A 157 -0.12 -20.27 4.65
CA LEU A 157 0.00 -19.25 3.61
C LEU A 157 -0.86 -19.63 2.41
N ARG A 158 -1.31 -18.61 1.69
CA ARG A 158 -1.99 -18.77 0.40
C ARG A 158 -1.36 -17.87 -0.64
N ARG A 159 -1.03 -18.41 -1.81
CA ARG A 159 -0.48 -17.59 -2.89
C ARG A 159 -1.55 -16.69 -3.52
N GLY A 160 -1.32 -15.38 -3.53
CA GLY A 160 -2.18 -14.42 -4.23
C GLY A 160 -1.97 -14.43 -5.75
N PRO A 161 -2.93 -13.94 -6.55
CA PRO A 161 -2.80 -13.86 -8.02
C PRO A 161 -1.62 -13.03 -8.53
N LEU A 162 -1.09 -12.09 -7.74
CA LEU A 162 0.11 -11.33 -8.07
C LEU A 162 1.40 -12.05 -7.63
N GLY A 163 1.27 -13.28 -7.14
CA GLY A 163 2.37 -14.14 -6.71
C GLY A 163 2.80 -13.94 -5.26
N PHE A 164 2.23 -12.97 -4.54
CA PHE A 164 2.59 -12.66 -3.15
C PHE A 164 1.78 -13.53 -2.17
N PRO A 165 2.45 -14.33 -1.31
CA PRO A 165 1.77 -15.14 -0.32
C PRO A 165 1.10 -14.30 0.77
N VAL A 166 -0.13 -14.66 1.12
CA VAL A 166 -0.94 -14.03 2.17
C VAL A 166 -1.03 -14.99 3.34
N LEU A 167 -0.71 -14.50 4.54
CA LEU A 167 -0.80 -15.23 5.79
C LEU A 167 -2.28 -15.38 6.20
N LEU A 168 -2.71 -16.61 6.47
CA LEU A 168 -4.09 -16.92 6.87
C LEU A 168 -4.19 -17.17 8.37
N SER A 169 -3.32 -18.02 8.88
CA SER A 169 -3.29 -18.42 10.29
C SER A 169 -1.89 -18.78 10.72
N VAL A 170 -1.64 -18.64 12.01
CA VAL A 170 -0.39 -19.01 12.68
C VAL A 170 -0.75 -19.91 13.85
N GLN A 171 -0.04 -21.03 13.99
CA GLN A 171 -0.18 -21.94 15.10
C GLN A 171 1.19 -22.11 15.76
N PRO A 172 1.30 -21.91 17.09
CA PRO A 172 2.53 -22.22 17.80
C PRO A 172 2.81 -23.71 17.70
N GLU A 173 4.07 -24.06 17.49
CA GLU A 173 4.50 -25.46 17.55
C GLU A 173 4.33 -25.91 19.00
N ALA A 174 3.41 -26.86 19.26
CA ALA A 174 3.13 -27.30 20.62
C ALA A 174 4.44 -27.83 21.25
N ALA A 175 4.83 -27.27 22.39
CA ALA A 175 5.95 -27.76 23.16
C ALA A 175 5.66 -29.21 23.59
N ASN A 176 6.36 -30.16 22.99
CA ASN A 176 6.46 -31.54 23.49
C ASN A 176 7.32 -31.58 24.75
#